data_AF-A0A7C5YRG4-F1
#
_entry.id   AF-A0A7C5YRG4-F1
#
_cell.length_a   1.000
_cell.length_b   1.000
_cell.length_c   1.000
_cell.angle_alpha   90.00
_cell.angle_beta   90.00
_cell.angle_gamma   90.00
#
_symmetry.space_group_name_H-M   'P 1'
#
loop_
_entity.id
_entity.type
_entity.pdbx_description
1 polymer ?
#
loop_
_entity_poly.entity_id
_entity_poly.type
_entity_poly.pdbx_seq_one_letter_code
_entity_poly.pdbx_strand_id
1 'polypeptide(L)'
;HRLLAFREKLNQARVIIVVAGMEGALPSVVAGLVDKPVIGVPTSIGYGASFGGISSLLGMLNSCANGVAVVNIDNGYGAACVASLINRL
;
A
#
# COMPACT_ATOMS: atom_id res chain seq x y z
N HIS A 1 -5.28 -5.00 15.62
CA HIS A 1 -6.09 -4.08 16.45
C HIS A 1 -6.41 -2.75 15.76
N ARG A 2 -5.42 -1.97 15.28
CA ARG A 2 -5.67 -0.63 14.68
C ARG A 2 -6.37 -0.65 13.30
N LEU A 3 -5.99 -1.56 12.41
CA LEU A 3 -6.60 -1.69 11.08
C LEU A 3 -8.03 -2.27 11.13
N LEU A 4 -8.27 -3.23 12.03
CA LEU A 4 -9.57 -3.89 12.17
C LEU A 4 -10.69 -2.92 12.56
N ALA A 5 -10.36 -1.83 13.27
CA ALA A 5 -11.31 -0.75 13.58
C ALA A 5 -11.86 -0.04 12.32
N PHE A 6 -11.17 -0.16 11.18
CA PHE A 6 -11.57 0.43 9.90
C PHE A 6 -12.04 -0.61 8.89
N ARG A 7 -12.26 -1.88 9.30
CA ARG A 7 -12.56 -2.98 8.39
C ARG A 7 -13.77 -2.71 7.49
N GLU A 8 -14.85 -2.17 8.04
CA GLU A 8 -16.03 -1.78 7.27
C GLU A 8 -15.69 -0.76 6.18
N LYS A 9 -14.95 0.30 6.52
CA LYS A 9 -14.52 1.31 5.54
C LYS A 9 -13.60 0.73 4.47
N LEU A 10 -12.69 -0.17 4.86
CA LEU A 10 -11.79 -0.84 3.92
C LEU A 10 -12.55 -1.73 2.94
N ASN A 11 -13.55 -2.47 3.41
CA ASN A 11 -14.39 -3.33 2.58
C ASN A 11 -15.29 -2.56 1.60
N GLN A 12 -15.72 -1.35 1.98
CA GLN A 12 -16.52 -0.47 1.13
C GLN A 12 -15.69 0.24 0.04
N ALA A 13 -14.36 0.27 0.18
CA ALA A 13 -13.49 0.89 -0.81
C ALA A 13 -13.45 0.06 -2.10
N ARG A 14 -13.41 0.73 -3.26
CA ARG A 14 -13.17 0.08 -4.56
C ARG A 14 -11.68 -0.23 -4.79
N VAL A 15 -10.79 0.58 -4.21
CA VAL A 15 -9.34 0.47 -4.28
C VAL A 15 -8.76 1.14 -3.04
N ILE A 16 -7.63 0.63 -2.53
CA ILE A 16 -7.01 1.13 -1.29
C ILE A 16 -5.57 1.53 -1.58
N ILE A 17 -5.19 2.75 -1.21
CA ILE A 17 -3.81 3.22 -1.26
C ILE A 17 -3.21 3.07 0.14
N VAL A 18 -2.07 2.39 0.24
CA VAL A 18 -1.37 2.14 1.50
C VAL A 18 0.00 2.77 1.45
N VAL A 19 0.20 3.79 2.28
CA VAL A 19 1.45 4.55 2.37
C VAL A 19 2.24 4.11 3.60
N ALA A 20 3.48 3.63 3.43
CA ALA A 20 4.32 3.18 4.54
C ALA A 20 5.83 3.24 4.23
N GLY A 21 6.64 3.59 5.23
CA GLY A 21 8.11 3.74 5.08
C GLY A 21 8.99 2.91 6.01
N MET A 22 8.38 2.02 6.82
CA MET A 22 9.09 0.98 7.60
C MET A 22 9.37 -0.24 6.69
N GLU A 23 9.30 -1.47 7.21
CA GLU A 23 9.59 -2.73 6.50
C GLU A 23 8.64 -3.06 5.33
N GLY A 24 7.77 -2.14 4.91
CA GLY A 24 6.91 -2.32 3.72
C GLY A 24 5.83 -3.41 3.85
N ALA A 25 5.58 -3.96 5.04
CA ALA A 25 4.63 -5.07 5.23
C ALA A 25 3.14 -4.66 5.19
N LEU A 26 2.84 -3.37 5.40
CA LEU A 26 1.48 -2.88 5.58
C LEU A 26 0.55 -3.16 4.38
N PRO A 27 0.95 -2.95 3.09
CA PRO A 27 0.10 -3.27 1.95
C PRO A 27 -0.29 -4.75 1.90
N SER A 28 0.65 -5.65 2.22
CA SER A 28 0.41 -7.10 2.29
C SER A 28 -0.62 -7.46 3.35
N VAL A 29 -0.54 -6.82 4.53
CA VAL A 29 -1.53 -7.02 5.61
C VAL A 29 -2.90 -6.53 5.17
N VAL A 30 -2.99 -5.37 4.54
CA VAL A 30 -4.27 -4.82 4.06
C VAL A 30 -4.87 -5.72 2.98
N ALA A 31 -4.08 -6.19 2.02
CA ALA A 31 -4.52 -7.12 0.97
C ALA A 31 -4.99 -8.47 1.53
N GLY A 32 -4.46 -8.94 2.66
CA GLY A 32 -4.98 -10.12 3.35
C GLY A 32 -6.31 -9.91 4.07
N LEU A 33 -6.76 -8.67 4.25
CA LEU A 33 -7.99 -8.32 4.97
C LEU A 33 -9.17 -7.98 4.05
N VAL A 34 -8.91 -7.72 2.77
CA VAL A 34 -9.88 -7.21 1.80
C VAL A 34 -9.77 -7.96 0.47
N ASP A 35 -10.85 -8.00 -0.27
CA ASP A 35 -10.93 -8.56 -1.63
C ASP A 35 -10.75 -7.47 -2.72
N LYS A 36 -10.09 -6.36 -2.38
CA LYS A 36 -9.98 -5.15 -3.20
C LYS A 36 -8.54 -4.91 -3.66
N PRO A 37 -8.30 -4.25 -4.81
CA PRO A 37 -6.96 -3.85 -5.23
C PRO A 37 -6.29 -2.94 -4.20
N VAL A 38 -5.01 -3.21 -3.91
CA VAL A 38 -4.18 -2.44 -2.98
C VAL A 38 -2.99 -1.84 -3.72
N ILE A 39 -2.77 -0.54 -3.58
CA ILE A 39 -1.62 0.17 -4.16
C ILE A 39 -0.69 0.59 -3.03
N GLY A 40 0.47 -0.05 -2.95
CA GLY A 40 1.55 0.30 -2.01
C GLY A 40 2.35 1.50 -2.49
N VAL A 41 2.46 2.52 -1.64
CA VAL A 41 3.32 3.69 -1.82
C VAL A 41 4.43 3.63 -0.76
N PRO A 42 5.63 3.17 -1.12
CA PRO A 42 6.76 3.24 -0.21
C PRO A 42 7.12 4.70 0.05
N THR A 43 7.39 5.07 1.30
CA THR A 43 7.82 6.44 1.63
C THR A 43 9.30 6.50 1.91
N SER A 44 9.96 7.59 1.50
CA SER A 44 11.36 7.83 1.85
C SER A 44 11.57 8.08 3.34
N ILE A 45 10.49 8.45 4.04
CA ILE A 45 10.48 8.67 5.48
C ILE A 45 10.31 7.34 6.22
N GLY A 46 11.36 6.95 6.95
CA GLY A 46 11.42 5.81 7.84
C GLY A 46 12.63 5.94 8.78
N TYR A 47 12.74 5.10 9.80
CA TYR A 47 13.86 5.16 10.75
C TYR A 47 14.98 4.17 10.39
N GLY A 48 16.21 4.51 10.78
CA GLY A 48 17.36 3.61 10.69
C GLY A 48 17.66 3.12 9.27
N ALA A 49 17.41 1.83 9.03
CA ALA A 49 17.74 1.11 7.79
C ALA A 49 16.71 1.27 6.65
N SER A 50 15.90 2.34 6.65
CA SER A 50 14.96 2.59 5.55
C SER A 50 15.68 2.95 4.23
N PHE A 51 16.90 3.51 4.31
CA PHE A 51 17.72 3.93 3.16
C PHE A 51 16.92 4.76 2.14
N GLY A 52 16.25 5.81 2.61
CA GLY A 52 15.43 6.68 1.75
C GLY A 52 14.25 5.95 1.11
N GLY A 53 13.71 4.91 1.76
CA GLY A 53 12.55 4.15 1.31
C GLY A 53 12.88 2.88 0.53
N ILE A 54 14.15 2.59 0.23
CA ILE A 54 14.56 1.37 -0.50
C ILE A 54 14.13 0.10 0.25
N SER A 55 14.29 0.07 1.58
CA SER A 55 13.84 -1.07 2.38
C SER A 55 12.33 -1.28 2.25
N SER A 56 11.54 -0.21 2.33
CA SER A 56 10.09 -0.27 2.18
C SER A 56 9.67 -0.69 0.78
N LEU A 57 10.33 -0.20 -0.27
CA LEU A 57 10.07 -0.56 -1.66
C LEU A 57 10.31 -2.06 -1.89
N LEU A 58 11.48 -2.57 -1.48
CA LEU A 58 11.81 -3.98 -1.64
C LEU A 58 10.88 -4.87 -0.79
N GLY A 59 10.54 -4.45 0.43
CA GLY A 59 9.58 -5.14 1.27
C GLY A 59 8.19 -5.24 0.63
N MET A 60 7.70 -4.15 0.03
CA MET A 60 6.41 -4.14 -0.68
C MET A 60 6.44 -4.99 -1.95
N LEU A 61 7.53 -4.93 -2.74
CA LEU A 61 7.68 -5.72 -3.97
C LEU A 61 7.81 -7.22 -3.71
N ASN A 62 8.37 -7.61 -2.56
CA ASN A 62 8.45 -9.01 -2.13
C ASN A 62 7.13 -9.55 -1.55
N SER A 63 6.04 -8.79 -1.61
CA SER A 63 4.75 -9.27 -1.12
C SER A 63 4.22 -10.44 -1.96
N CYS A 64 3.83 -11.52 -1.30
CA CYS A 64 3.08 -12.62 -1.92
C CYS A 64 1.55 -12.40 -1.86
N ALA A 65 1.09 -11.25 -1.36
CA ALA A 65 -0.34 -10.98 -1.26
C ALA A 65 -0.92 -10.64 -2.64
N ASN A 66 -2.02 -11.31 -2.99
CA ASN A 66 -2.70 -11.06 -4.25
C ASN A 66 -3.29 -9.64 -4.28
N GLY A 67 -3.32 -9.04 -5.48
CA GLY A 67 -3.96 -7.73 -5.69
C GLY A 67 -3.15 -6.54 -5.18
N VAL A 68 -1.87 -6.72 -4.82
CA VAL A 68 -0.95 -5.63 -4.48
C VAL A 68 -0.20 -5.16 -5.73
N ALA A 69 -0.26 -3.86 -6.00
CA ALA A 69 0.62 -3.16 -6.94
C ALA A 69 1.47 -2.15 -6.16
N VAL A 70 2.71 -1.91 -6.60
CA VAL A 70 3.63 -0.99 -5.89
C VAL A 70 4.06 0.12 -6.86
N VAL A 71 4.04 1.37 -6.39
CA VAL A 71 4.55 2.52 -7.14
C VAL A 71 5.94 2.94 -6.63
N ASN A 72 6.57 3.88 -7.33
CA ASN A 72 7.83 4.47 -6.91
C ASN A 72 7.74 5.09 -5.51
N ILE A 73 8.90 5.22 -4.86
CA ILE A 73 9.05 5.88 -3.57
C ILE A 73 8.45 7.30 -3.63
N ASP A 74 7.63 7.63 -2.63
CA ASP A 74 6.88 8.88 -2.48
C ASP A 74 5.91 9.21 -3.62
N ASN A 75 5.66 8.28 -4.55
CA ASN A 75 4.81 8.54 -5.71
C ASN A 75 3.30 8.38 -5.39
N GLY A 76 2.82 9.16 -4.43
CA GLY A 76 1.39 9.23 -4.09
C GLY A 76 0.52 9.69 -5.27
N TYR A 77 1.07 10.51 -6.17
CA TYR A 77 0.40 10.93 -7.40
C TYR A 77 0.10 9.74 -8.33
N GLY A 78 1.10 8.92 -8.61
CA GLY A 78 0.95 7.72 -9.44
C GLY A 78 -0.09 6.76 -8.86
N ALA A 79 -0.05 6.55 -7.54
CA ALA A 79 -1.05 5.73 -6.86
C ALA A 79 -2.48 6.31 -6.98
N ALA A 80 -2.64 7.62 -6.78
CA ALA A 80 -3.94 8.29 -6.92
C ALA A 80 -4.47 8.24 -8.36
N CYS A 81 -3.60 8.40 -9.37
CA CYS A 81 -3.97 8.29 -10.77
C CYS A 81 -4.52 6.89 -11.09
N VAL A 82 -3.79 5.84 -10.71
CA VAL A 82 -4.21 4.44 -10.90
C VAL A 82 -5.51 4.15 -10.14
N ALA A 83 -5.63 4.60 -8.90
CA ALA A 83 -6.86 4.45 -8.12
C ALA A 83 -8.06 5.15 -8.77
N SER A 84 -7.87 6.36 -9.32
CA SER A 84 -8.91 7.07 -10.04
C SER A 84 -9.34 6.34 -11.31
N LEU A 85 -8.43 5.66 -12.01
CA LEU A 85 -8.77 4.86 -13.18
C LEU A 85 -9.62 3.65 -12.76
N ILE A 86 -9.24 2.95 -11.69
CA ILE A 86 -10.01 1.82 -11.13
C ILE A 86 -11.42 2.23 -10.72
N ASN A 87 -11.57 3.43 -10.14
CA ASN A 87 -12.88 3.96 -9.71
C ASN A 87 -13.82 4.30 -10.87
N ARG A 88 -13.32 4.42 -12.10
CA ARG A 88 -14.11 4.73 -13.30
C ARG A 88 -14.51 3.51 -14.11
N LEU A 89 -14.01 2.32 -13.74
CA LEU A 89 -14.51 1.05 -14.26
C LEU A 89 -15.91 0.75 -13.72
#